data_AF-A0A2E7EIX4-F1
#
_entry.id   AF-A0A2E7EIX4-F1
#
_cell.length_a   1.000
_cell.length_b   1.000
_cell.length_c   1.000
_cell.angle_alpha   90.00
_cell.angle_beta   90.00
_cell.angle_gamma   90.00
#
_symmetry.space_group_name_H-M   'P 1'
#
loop_
_entity.id
_entity.type
_entity.pdbx_description
1 polymer ?
#
loop_
_entity_poly.entity_id
_entity_poly.type
_entity_poly.pdbx_seq_one_letter_code
_entity_poly.pdbx_strand_id
1 'polypeptide(L)'
;MFAGAAREVVFSNPQVVDRINRQFIPVALKAAMVNNPPPGIEGRLYAEIARSRPAPQGICTTNSSGKVLAWALSFDDDDSILKYLDHVVARYEKFPDDSNAVSAERFRQFPSIKLPDVADQPLAFDPFDPSAEDSIEESNTAQSALPQGTLVGEIIGRALDDQGIPLRDTRLQEHYMESRVHIGPEVQQQLAEAVQRASGNTLDIPDSLVSRIVGAAHLGQLDVNPLGQVPGSRNELRDWSFTGRIEPMEADNRLRILVEGRSDVAGAPDSAGNRTDGRLWENRITLRWQGYILLQEDRILELAMVANGQENLRWGNAQFDLLGDIKARHLMAGHRIDLDTEVTYGLFAPAVDKQKE
;
A
#
# COMPACT_ATOMS: atom_id res chain seq x y z
N MET A 1 -10.39 7.33 -9.30
CA MET A 1 -9.14 8.06 -9.61
C MET A 1 -8.17 7.77 -8.48
N PHE A 2 -6.93 7.41 -8.81
CA PHE A 2 -6.07 6.54 -7.99
C PHE A 2 -4.88 7.30 -7.38
N ALA A 3 -4.60 7.11 -6.09
CA ALA A 3 -3.47 7.71 -5.38
C ALA A 3 -2.12 7.10 -5.83
N GLY A 4 -2.12 5.85 -6.29
CA GLY A 4 -0.92 5.18 -6.82
C GLY A 4 -0.29 5.86 -8.05
N ALA A 5 -1.12 6.53 -8.87
CA ALA A 5 -0.72 7.15 -10.13
C ALA A 5 0.30 8.28 -9.98
N ALA A 6 0.05 9.21 -9.04
CA ALA A 6 0.94 10.35 -8.83
C ALA A 6 2.27 9.90 -8.22
N ARG A 7 2.21 8.91 -7.31
CA ARG A 7 3.39 8.30 -6.71
C ARG A 7 4.27 7.71 -7.82
N GLU A 8 3.71 6.87 -8.69
CA GLU A 8 4.43 6.20 -9.77
C GLU A 8 5.22 7.15 -10.68
N VAL A 9 4.60 8.25 -11.11
CA VAL A 9 5.28 9.23 -11.97
C VAL A 9 6.49 9.84 -11.27
N VAL A 10 6.37 10.17 -9.98
CA VAL A 10 7.44 10.76 -9.19
C VAL A 10 8.60 9.77 -8.99
N PHE A 11 8.31 8.52 -8.63
CA PHE A 11 9.34 7.53 -8.36
C PHE A 11 9.89 6.81 -9.60
N SER A 12 9.39 7.15 -10.81
CA SER A 12 9.94 6.63 -12.06
C SER A 12 11.34 7.18 -12.38
N ASN A 13 11.75 8.29 -11.76
CA ASN A 13 13.08 8.88 -11.92
C ASN A 13 14.02 8.42 -10.79
N PRO A 14 15.11 7.68 -11.07
CA PRO A 14 16.04 7.20 -10.04
C PRO A 14 16.67 8.32 -9.19
N GLN A 15 16.89 9.51 -9.77
CA GLN A 15 17.45 10.64 -9.02
C GLN A 15 16.45 11.18 -7.99
N VAL A 16 15.15 11.15 -8.32
CA VAL A 16 14.07 11.51 -7.39
C VAL A 16 14.00 10.49 -6.26
N VAL A 17 14.08 9.19 -6.56
CA VAL A 17 14.11 8.11 -5.56
C VAL A 17 15.27 8.31 -4.58
N ASP A 18 16.49 8.50 -5.11
CA ASP A 18 17.70 8.71 -4.30
C ASP A 18 17.57 9.96 -3.41
N ARG A 19 16.97 11.02 -3.92
CA ARG A 19 16.75 12.27 -3.17
C ARG A 19 15.72 12.07 -2.06
N ILE A 20 14.58 11.44 -2.36
CA ILE A 20 13.53 11.15 -1.40
C ILE A 20 14.07 10.30 -0.25
N ASN A 21 14.77 9.21 -0.54
CA ASN A 21 15.34 8.31 0.47
C ASN A 21 16.35 8.99 1.41
N ARG A 22 16.97 10.10 1.00
CA ARG A 22 17.97 10.82 1.81
C ARG A 22 17.37 11.92 2.68
N GLN A 23 16.22 12.47 2.31
CA GLN A 23 15.75 13.74 2.88
C GLN A 23 14.26 13.78 3.21
N PHE A 24 13.51 12.76 2.84
CA PHE A 24 12.06 12.74 2.97
C PHE A 24 11.58 11.39 3.52
N ILE A 25 10.39 11.41 4.11
CA ILE A 25 9.66 10.20 4.49
C ILE A 25 8.46 10.10 3.54
N PRO A 26 8.49 9.21 2.53
CA PRO A 26 7.40 9.10 1.58
C PRO A 26 6.21 8.36 2.20
N VAL A 27 5.03 8.98 2.15
CA VAL A 27 3.79 8.38 2.67
C VAL A 27 2.71 8.40 1.58
N ALA A 28 2.08 7.25 1.35
CA ALA A 28 0.94 7.12 0.43
C ALA A 28 -0.37 7.19 1.21
N LEU A 29 -1.18 8.21 0.95
CA LEU A 29 -2.46 8.42 1.64
C LEU A 29 -3.65 8.11 0.75
N LYS A 30 -4.62 7.36 1.29
CA LYS A 30 -5.88 7.12 0.61
C LYS A 30 -6.73 8.39 0.63
N ALA A 31 -7.19 8.84 -0.54
CA ALA A 31 -8.02 10.03 -0.66
C ALA A 31 -9.29 9.99 0.22
N ALA A 32 -9.86 8.80 0.45
CA ALA A 32 -11.01 8.61 1.33
C ALA A 32 -10.73 8.98 2.80
N MET A 33 -9.53 8.69 3.30
CA MET A 33 -9.13 9.04 4.68
C MET A 33 -8.86 10.54 4.82
N VAL A 34 -8.32 11.18 3.78
CA VAL A 34 -8.18 12.65 3.74
C VAL A 34 -9.54 13.33 3.65
N ASN A 35 -10.51 12.74 2.94
CA ASN A 35 -11.88 13.28 2.86
C ASN A 35 -12.64 13.16 4.18
N ASN A 36 -12.38 12.11 4.95
CA ASN A 36 -13.02 11.85 6.23
C ASN A 36 -11.95 11.54 7.28
N PRO A 37 -11.24 12.57 7.79
CA PRO A 37 -10.16 12.36 8.74
C PRO A 37 -10.66 11.62 10.00
N PRO A 38 -9.99 10.54 10.44
CA PRO A 38 -10.31 9.90 11.71
C PRO A 38 -10.00 10.84 12.89
N PRO A 39 -10.40 10.53 14.13
CA PRO A 39 -9.90 11.24 15.30
C PRO A 39 -8.40 10.94 15.55
N GLY A 40 -7.73 11.75 16.38
CA GLY A 40 -6.33 11.53 16.79
C GLY A 40 -5.28 12.30 15.98
N ILE A 41 -4.00 12.00 16.20
CA ILE A 41 -2.86 12.74 15.63
C ILE A 41 -2.84 12.65 14.10
N GLU A 42 -2.99 11.43 13.54
CA GLU A 42 -3.08 11.20 12.10
C GLU A 42 -4.31 11.88 11.49
N GLY A 43 -5.43 11.85 12.21
CA GLY A 43 -6.64 12.60 11.89
C GLY A 43 -6.42 14.10 11.70
N ARG A 44 -5.67 14.71 12.62
CA ARG A 44 -5.30 16.13 12.52
C ARG A 44 -4.43 16.40 11.29
N LEU A 45 -3.50 15.49 10.98
CA LEU A 45 -2.64 15.61 9.79
C LEU A 45 -3.50 15.53 8.52
N TYR A 46 -4.42 14.58 8.46
CA TYR A 46 -5.32 14.41 7.32
C TYR A 46 -6.26 15.60 7.16
N ALA A 47 -6.74 16.20 8.26
CA ALA A 47 -7.52 17.42 8.22
C ALA A 47 -6.71 18.61 7.67
N GLU A 48 -5.44 18.75 8.06
CA GLU A 48 -4.54 19.80 7.58
C GLU A 48 -4.20 19.64 6.08
N ILE A 49 -3.96 18.41 5.65
CA ILE A 49 -3.83 18.03 4.24
C ILE A 49 -5.15 18.33 3.49
N ALA A 50 -6.30 17.97 4.05
CA ALA A 50 -7.61 18.18 3.44
C ALA A 50 -7.99 19.65 3.27
N ARG A 51 -7.58 20.49 4.22
CA ARG A 51 -7.78 21.95 4.22
C ARG A 51 -6.97 22.63 3.13
N SER A 52 -5.73 22.20 2.94
CA SER A 52 -4.77 22.83 2.02
C SER A 52 -4.86 22.27 0.60
N ARG A 53 -5.45 21.10 0.39
CA ARG A 53 -5.45 20.46 -0.94
C ARG A 53 -6.22 21.28 -2.00
N PRO A 54 -5.67 21.42 -3.22
CA PRO A 54 -6.40 22.01 -4.34
C PRO A 54 -7.32 21.01 -5.07
N ALA A 55 -7.04 19.71 -4.97
CA ALA A 55 -7.87 18.62 -5.49
C ALA A 55 -7.67 17.36 -4.64
N PRO A 56 -8.46 16.28 -4.83
CA PRO A 56 -8.32 15.06 -4.03
C PRO A 56 -6.99 14.32 -4.19
N GLN A 57 -6.16 14.71 -5.16
CA GLN A 57 -4.91 14.05 -5.49
C GLN A 57 -3.81 15.07 -5.79
N GLY A 58 -2.56 14.64 -5.74
CA GLY A 58 -1.37 15.46 -5.97
C GLY A 58 -0.25 15.07 -5.02
N ILE A 59 0.86 15.78 -5.11
CA ILE A 59 1.99 15.64 -4.20
C ILE A 59 1.90 16.74 -3.14
N CYS A 60 1.84 16.33 -1.88
CA CYS A 60 1.82 17.20 -0.71
C CYS A 60 3.12 17.02 0.07
N THR A 61 3.71 18.12 0.52
CA THR A 61 4.87 18.06 1.42
C THR A 61 4.53 18.78 2.71
N THR A 62 4.77 18.12 3.84
CA THR A 62 4.56 18.67 5.18
C THR A 62 5.88 18.86 5.90
N ASN A 63 5.91 19.75 6.89
CA ASN A 63 7.02 19.87 7.81
C ASN A 63 6.88 18.91 9.02
N SER A 64 7.75 19.01 10.04
CA SER A 64 7.76 18.05 11.15
C SER A 64 6.58 18.20 12.10
N SER A 65 5.90 19.35 12.08
CA SER A 65 4.65 19.57 12.80
C SER A 65 3.42 19.24 11.94
N GLY A 66 3.58 18.60 10.78
CA GLY A 66 2.46 18.21 9.93
C GLY A 66 1.80 19.38 9.16
N LYS A 67 2.40 20.58 9.21
CA LYS A 67 1.93 21.73 8.41
C LYS A 67 2.28 21.54 6.96
N VAL A 68 1.32 21.84 6.09
CA VAL A 68 1.57 21.74 4.64
C VAL A 68 2.42 22.90 4.15
N LEU A 69 3.57 22.57 3.56
CA LEU A 69 4.47 23.53 2.93
C LEU A 69 4.04 23.86 1.50
N ALA A 70 3.74 22.82 0.71
CA ALA A 70 3.38 22.96 -0.71
C ALA A 70 2.54 21.78 -1.22
N TRP A 71 1.77 22.06 -2.29
CA TRP A 71 1.01 21.11 -3.09
C TRP A 71 1.27 21.28 -4.58
N ALA A 72 1.53 20.19 -5.30
CA ALA A 72 1.54 20.17 -6.76
C ALA A 72 0.56 19.12 -7.32
N LEU A 73 -0.36 19.54 -8.20
CA LEU A 73 -1.27 18.61 -8.91
C LEU A 73 -0.63 17.95 -10.13
N SER A 74 0.36 18.61 -10.72
CA SER A 74 1.16 18.15 -11.85
C SER A 74 2.47 18.93 -11.91
N PHE A 75 3.40 18.51 -12.77
CA PHE A 75 4.65 19.21 -13.03
C PHE A 75 4.75 19.57 -14.52
N ASP A 76 5.55 20.59 -14.85
CA ASP A 76 5.80 20.98 -16.25
C ASP A 76 6.53 19.88 -17.02
N ASP A 77 7.44 19.18 -16.34
CA ASP A 77 8.31 18.13 -16.86
C ASP A 77 8.94 17.32 -15.69
N ASP A 78 9.71 16.28 -16.03
CA ASP A 78 10.37 15.42 -15.03
C ASP A 78 11.41 16.20 -14.19
N ASP A 79 12.12 17.16 -14.81
CA ASP A 79 13.08 18.03 -14.12
C ASP A 79 12.41 18.92 -13.07
N SER A 80 11.15 19.29 -13.30
CA SER A 80 10.35 20.10 -12.37
C SER A 80 10.00 19.35 -11.10
N ILE A 81 10.06 18.01 -11.09
CA ILE A 81 9.92 17.20 -9.88
C ILE A 81 11.13 17.44 -8.96
N LEU A 82 12.35 17.40 -9.50
CA LEU A 82 13.57 17.68 -8.72
C LEU A 82 13.58 19.13 -8.21
N LYS A 83 13.20 20.09 -9.06
CA LYS A 83 13.05 21.50 -8.66
C LYS A 83 12.01 21.66 -7.55
N TYR A 84 10.94 20.90 -7.58
CA TYR A 84 9.94 20.91 -6.51
C TYR A 84 10.53 20.38 -5.20
N LEU A 85 11.31 19.30 -5.24
CA LEU A 85 11.99 18.79 -4.05
C LEU A 85 12.95 19.84 -3.44
N ASP A 86 13.74 20.52 -4.27
CA ASP A 86 14.62 21.59 -3.79
C ASP A 86 13.82 22.78 -3.22
N HIS A 87 12.70 23.12 -3.87
CA HIS A 87 11.79 24.17 -3.38
C HIS A 87 11.23 23.85 -2.00
N VAL A 88 10.73 22.62 -1.79
CA VAL A 88 10.14 22.25 -0.50
C VAL A 88 11.20 22.07 0.60
N VAL A 89 12.42 21.66 0.27
CA VAL A 89 13.54 21.66 1.23
C VAL A 89 13.84 23.09 1.69
N ALA A 90 13.98 24.04 0.75
CA ALA A 90 14.21 25.45 1.11
C ALA A 90 13.05 26.03 1.95
N ARG A 91 11.81 25.61 1.69
CA ARG A 91 10.66 25.98 2.54
C ARG A 91 10.74 25.34 3.91
N TYR A 92 11.13 24.07 4.01
CA TYR A 92 11.30 23.38 5.28
C TYR A 92 12.38 24.04 6.14
N GLU A 93 13.51 24.43 5.56
CA GLU A 93 14.55 25.18 6.28
C GLU A 93 14.04 26.49 6.90
N LYS A 94 13.08 27.15 6.23
CA LYS A 94 12.44 28.37 6.73
C LYS A 94 11.31 28.10 7.74
N PHE A 95 10.60 26.99 7.58
CA PHE A 95 9.43 26.62 8.36
C PHE A 95 9.51 25.14 8.81
N PRO A 96 10.51 24.78 9.63
CA PRO A 96 10.76 23.38 9.96
C PRO A 96 9.64 22.77 10.81
N ASP A 97 8.97 23.61 11.61
CA ASP A 97 7.91 23.26 12.56
C ASP A 97 6.79 24.33 12.57
N ASP A 98 5.94 24.35 13.60
CA ASP A 98 4.82 25.29 13.76
C ASP A 98 5.17 26.57 14.54
N SER A 99 6.46 26.82 14.81
CA SER A 99 6.92 28.04 15.50
C SER A 99 6.60 29.32 14.72
N ASN A 100 6.46 29.22 13.40
CA ASN A 100 6.11 30.32 12.51
C ASN A 100 4.93 29.94 11.63
N ALA A 101 4.00 30.87 11.45
CA ALA A 101 2.87 30.65 10.56
C ALA A 101 3.35 30.43 9.12
N VAL A 102 2.88 29.35 8.49
CA VAL A 102 3.26 28.97 7.12
C VAL A 102 2.04 28.85 6.21
N SER A 103 2.01 29.66 5.14
CA SER A 103 0.99 29.47 4.11
C SER A 103 1.31 28.24 3.27
N ALA A 104 0.30 27.42 3.00
CA ALA A 104 0.43 26.29 2.10
C ALA A 104 0.43 26.79 0.65
N GLU A 105 1.55 26.63 -0.05
CA GLU A 105 1.62 26.96 -1.48
C GLU A 105 0.92 25.91 -2.32
N ARG A 106 0.25 26.33 -3.38
CA ARG A 106 -0.50 25.41 -4.25
C ARG A 106 -0.17 25.65 -5.70
N PHE A 107 0.00 24.58 -6.44
CA PHE A 107 0.31 24.60 -7.87
C PHE A 107 -0.63 23.66 -8.60
N ARG A 108 -1.31 24.18 -9.63
CA ARG A 108 -1.99 23.32 -10.61
C ARG A 108 -0.95 22.57 -11.43
N GLN A 109 0.13 23.26 -11.78
CA GLN A 109 1.27 22.71 -12.47
C GLN A 109 2.51 23.42 -11.95
N PHE A 110 3.47 22.68 -11.38
CA PHE A 110 4.68 23.28 -10.85
C PHE A 110 5.81 23.28 -11.89
N PRO A 111 6.59 24.38 -12.02
CA PRO A 111 6.41 25.67 -11.35
C PRO A 111 5.46 26.66 -12.05
N SER A 112 5.05 26.40 -13.29
CA SER A 112 4.44 27.43 -14.17
C SER A 112 3.06 27.97 -13.77
N ILE A 113 2.20 27.17 -13.13
CA ILE A 113 0.81 27.51 -12.82
C ILE A 113 0.57 27.45 -11.30
N LYS A 114 0.90 28.54 -10.61
CA LYS A 114 0.60 28.75 -9.18
C LYS A 114 -0.88 29.07 -8.97
N LEU A 115 -1.48 28.44 -7.95
CA LEU A 115 -2.82 28.71 -7.43
C LEU A 115 -2.72 29.64 -6.21
N PRO A 116 -3.82 30.27 -5.76
CA PRO A 116 -3.79 31.06 -4.53
C PRO A 116 -3.31 30.23 -3.34
N ASP A 117 -2.41 30.77 -2.53
CA ASP A 117 -1.93 30.10 -1.31
C ASP A 117 -3.08 29.97 -0.29
N VAL A 118 -3.00 28.98 0.60
CA VAL A 118 -3.93 28.87 1.73
C VAL A 118 -3.22 29.36 2.98
N ALA A 119 -3.82 30.33 3.66
CA ALA A 119 -3.28 30.85 4.91
C ALA A 119 -3.14 29.72 5.95
N ASP A 120 -2.16 29.85 6.83
CA ASP A 120 -2.02 28.93 7.95
C ASP A 120 -3.26 28.99 8.86
N GLN A 121 -3.50 27.89 9.58
CA GLN A 121 -4.43 27.85 10.70
C GLN A 121 -3.69 27.40 11.94
N PRO A 122 -4.00 27.94 13.13
CA PRO A 122 -3.41 27.47 14.38
C PRO A 122 -3.93 26.07 14.72
N LEU A 123 -3.39 25.07 14.06
CA LEU A 123 -3.38 23.67 14.48
C LEU A 123 -2.05 23.42 15.18
N ALA A 124 -2.09 23.25 16.49
CA ALA A 124 -0.95 22.74 17.25
C ALA A 124 -0.92 21.22 17.08
N PHE A 125 0.18 20.72 16.52
CA PHE A 125 0.48 19.30 16.57
C PHE A 125 1.45 19.12 17.73
N ASP A 126 1.19 18.13 18.59
CA ASP A 126 2.18 17.75 19.60
C ASP A 126 3.47 17.38 18.85
N PRO A 127 4.61 18.04 19.14
CA PRO A 127 5.84 17.80 18.41
C PRO A 127 6.21 16.33 18.55
N PHE A 128 6.52 15.69 17.41
CA PHE A 128 7.04 14.34 17.41
C PHE A 128 8.37 14.33 18.16
N ASP A 129 8.46 13.63 19.30
CA ASP A 129 9.69 13.44 20.07
C ASP A 129 10.39 12.17 19.59
N PRO A 130 11.46 12.26 18.77
CA PRO A 130 12.19 11.10 18.30
C PRO A 130 13.02 10.42 19.40
N SER A 131 13.16 11.02 20.59
CA SER A 131 13.91 10.48 21.72
C SER A 131 13.06 9.71 22.73
N ALA A 132 11.74 9.74 22.57
CA ALA A 132 10.81 8.95 23.35
C ALA A 132 10.69 7.54 22.73
N GLU A 133 11.77 6.74 22.81
CA GLU A 133 11.75 5.31 22.50
C GLU A 133 10.64 4.57 23.28
N ASP A 134 10.22 5.12 24.43
CA ASP A 134 9.16 4.58 25.30
C ASP A 134 7.72 5.01 24.91
N SER A 135 7.50 5.88 23.91
CA SER A 135 6.15 6.36 23.55
C SER A 135 5.69 6.03 22.12
N ILE A 136 6.48 5.25 21.39
CA ILE A 136 6.12 4.76 20.04
C ILE A 136 5.00 3.70 20.11
N GLU A 137 4.68 3.15 21.30
CA GLU A 137 3.66 2.12 21.45
C GLU A 137 2.21 2.63 21.32
N GLU A 138 1.92 3.93 21.48
CA GLU A 138 0.53 4.42 21.53
C GLU A 138 0.06 5.33 20.37
N SER A 139 0.90 5.71 19.41
CA SER A 139 0.45 6.66 18.36
C SER A 139 0.78 6.33 16.90
N ASN A 140 1.18 5.09 16.59
CA ASN A 140 1.26 4.59 15.22
C ASN A 140 -0.14 4.28 14.63
N THR A 141 -0.94 5.34 14.42
CA THR A 141 -2.36 5.26 14.04
C THR A 141 -2.63 4.91 12.56
N ALA A 142 -1.58 4.80 11.73
CA ALA A 142 -1.68 4.11 10.43
C ALA A 142 -2.13 2.64 10.59
N GLN A 143 -2.09 2.09 11.81
CA GLN A 143 -2.90 0.98 12.24
C GLN A 143 -4.15 1.53 12.95
N SER A 144 -5.34 1.38 12.34
CA SER A 144 -6.54 1.25 13.19
C SER A 144 -6.19 0.21 14.26
N ALA A 145 -6.37 0.55 15.54
CA ALA A 145 -6.01 -0.32 16.67
C ALA A 145 -6.46 -1.76 16.34
N LEU A 146 -5.49 -2.60 15.95
CA LEU A 146 -5.81 -3.94 15.50
C LEU A 146 -6.28 -4.69 16.74
N PRO A 147 -7.37 -5.50 16.65
CA PRO A 147 -7.80 -6.30 17.79
C PRO A 147 -6.63 -7.08 18.38
N GLN A 148 -6.54 -7.15 19.71
CA GLN A 148 -5.43 -7.81 20.39
C GLN A 148 -5.22 -9.24 19.88
N GLY A 149 -3.98 -9.52 19.46
CA GLY A 149 -3.57 -10.80 18.86
C GLY A 149 -4.00 -10.98 17.40
N THR A 150 -4.24 -9.89 16.67
CA THR A 150 -4.17 -9.88 15.21
C THR A 150 -2.76 -10.25 14.77
N LEU A 151 -2.67 -11.19 13.83
CA LEU A 151 -1.41 -11.52 13.15
C LEU A 151 -1.14 -10.44 12.10
N VAL A 152 0.05 -9.86 12.12
CA VAL A 152 0.49 -8.86 11.13
C VAL A 152 1.62 -9.48 10.32
N GLY A 153 1.35 -9.69 9.04
CA GLY A 153 2.32 -10.21 8.09
C GLY A 153 2.80 -9.18 7.10
N GLU A 154 3.97 -9.43 6.54
CA GLU A 154 4.54 -8.67 5.45
C GLU A 154 4.56 -9.54 4.20
N ILE A 155 4.20 -8.95 3.07
CA ILE A 155 4.45 -9.56 1.77
C ILE A 155 5.83 -9.16 1.29
N ILE A 156 6.61 -10.18 0.97
CA ILE A 156 7.89 -10.06 0.31
C ILE A 156 7.66 -10.50 -1.14
N GLY A 157 7.18 -9.60 -1.99
CA GLY A 157 7.08 -9.84 -3.43
C GLY A 157 8.32 -9.29 -4.13
N ARG A 158 9.12 -10.15 -4.78
CA ARG A 158 10.13 -9.75 -5.78
C ARG A 158 10.82 -10.95 -6.43
N ALA A 159 11.13 -10.80 -7.72
CA ALA A 159 12.04 -11.66 -8.46
C ALA A 159 13.44 -11.53 -7.87
N LEU A 160 13.84 -12.58 -7.15
CA LEU A 160 15.19 -12.77 -6.67
C LEU A 160 15.96 -13.49 -7.76
N ASP A 161 17.23 -13.14 -7.94
CA ASP A 161 18.15 -14.02 -8.64
C ASP A 161 18.32 -15.33 -7.86
N ASP A 162 19.10 -16.24 -8.44
CA ASP A 162 19.47 -17.51 -7.86
C ASP A 162 20.25 -17.39 -6.52
N GLN A 163 20.63 -16.18 -6.13
CA GLN A 163 21.30 -15.85 -4.86
C GLN A 163 20.37 -15.17 -3.85
N GLY A 164 19.07 -15.07 -4.13
CA GLY A 164 18.12 -14.40 -3.25
C GLY A 164 18.22 -12.86 -3.30
N ILE A 165 18.91 -12.30 -4.31
CA ILE A 165 19.10 -10.86 -4.46
C ILE A 165 18.05 -10.32 -5.43
N PRO A 166 17.32 -9.25 -5.09
CA PRO A 166 16.37 -8.64 -6.01
C PRO A 166 17.02 -8.27 -7.35
N LEU A 167 16.46 -8.73 -8.47
CA LEU A 167 16.97 -8.44 -9.82
C LEU A 167 17.05 -6.93 -10.06
N ARG A 168 18.00 -6.46 -10.88
CA ARG A 168 18.32 -5.02 -11.06
C ARG A 168 17.12 -4.13 -11.43
N ASP A 169 16.09 -4.72 -12.03
CA ASP A 169 14.87 -4.05 -12.49
C ASP A 169 13.77 -3.98 -11.42
N THR A 170 13.95 -4.62 -10.26
CA THR A 170 13.03 -4.59 -9.10
C THR A 170 12.98 -3.25 -8.35
N ARG A 171 13.53 -2.17 -8.93
CA ARG A 171 13.63 -0.83 -8.34
C ARG A 171 12.47 0.10 -8.66
N LEU A 172 11.63 -0.23 -9.63
CA LEU A 172 10.46 0.57 -10.01
C LEU A 172 9.35 0.44 -8.98
N GLN A 173 8.55 1.49 -8.81
CA GLN A 173 7.51 1.52 -7.78
C GLN A 173 6.38 0.52 -8.05
N GLU A 174 6.14 0.11 -9.30
CA GLU A 174 5.28 -1.05 -9.60
C GLU A 174 5.74 -2.35 -8.91
N HIS A 175 6.98 -2.40 -8.41
CA HIS A 175 7.56 -3.51 -7.65
C HIS A 175 7.55 -3.30 -6.12
N TYR A 176 7.05 -2.16 -5.63
CA TYR A 176 6.89 -1.85 -4.21
C TYR A 176 5.41 -1.88 -3.81
N MET A 177 5.00 -2.95 -3.13
CA MET A 177 3.83 -2.89 -2.27
C MET A 177 4.23 -3.33 -0.86
N GLU A 178 4.33 -2.37 0.06
CA GLU A 178 4.24 -2.63 1.49
C GLU A 178 2.81 -3.07 1.77
N SER A 179 2.51 -4.32 1.47
CA SER A 179 1.22 -4.91 1.77
C SER A 179 1.35 -5.64 3.08
N ARG A 180 0.75 -5.06 4.12
CA ARG A 180 0.57 -5.74 5.39
C ARG A 180 -0.64 -6.64 5.28
N VAL A 181 -0.48 -7.89 5.69
CA VAL A 181 -1.59 -8.83 5.85
C VAL A 181 -2.02 -8.79 7.30
N HIS A 182 -3.30 -8.54 7.54
CA HIS A 182 -3.87 -8.61 8.89
C HIS A 182 -4.81 -9.81 8.98
N ILE A 183 -4.52 -10.73 9.91
CA ILE A 183 -5.38 -11.87 10.22
C ILE A 183 -5.90 -11.71 11.65
N GLY A 184 -7.13 -11.22 11.74
CA GLY A 184 -7.78 -10.97 13.02
C GLY A 184 -8.08 -12.26 13.80
N PRO A 185 -8.30 -12.16 15.13
CA PRO A 185 -8.61 -13.30 16.00
C PRO A 185 -9.75 -14.19 15.50
N GLU A 186 -10.82 -13.59 14.96
CA GLU A 186 -11.97 -14.33 14.43
C GLU A 186 -11.57 -15.29 13.30
N VAL A 187 -10.68 -14.86 12.40
CA VAL A 187 -10.20 -15.67 11.28
C VAL A 187 -9.31 -16.82 11.78
N GLN A 188 -8.49 -16.56 12.80
CA GLN A 188 -7.65 -17.58 13.44
C GLN A 188 -8.52 -18.65 14.13
N GLN A 189 -9.58 -18.23 14.82
CA GLN A 189 -10.53 -19.13 15.45
C GLN A 189 -11.24 -20.02 14.43
N GLN A 190 -11.65 -19.47 13.28
CA GLN A 190 -12.26 -20.27 12.21
C GLN A 190 -11.33 -21.37 11.68
N LEU A 191 -10.02 -21.11 11.62
CA LEU A 191 -9.02 -22.14 11.28
C LEU A 191 -8.94 -23.21 12.37
N ALA A 192 -8.87 -22.81 13.64
CA ALA A 192 -8.82 -23.75 14.76
C ALA A 192 -10.07 -24.65 14.80
N GLU A 193 -11.26 -24.10 14.57
CA GLU A 193 -12.51 -24.86 14.45
C GLU A 193 -12.52 -25.79 13.23
N ALA A 194 -11.88 -25.42 12.12
CA ALA A 194 -11.73 -26.29 10.96
C ALA A 194 -10.80 -27.48 11.28
N VAL A 195 -9.71 -27.23 12.00
CA VAL A 195 -8.81 -28.28 12.49
C VAL A 195 -9.52 -29.25 13.44
N GLN A 196 -10.31 -28.74 14.39
CA GLN A 196 -11.07 -29.57 15.34
C GLN A 196 -12.14 -30.43 14.67
N ARG A 197 -12.73 -29.95 13.57
CA ARG A 197 -13.74 -30.68 12.79
C ARG A 197 -13.15 -31.65 11.78
N ALA A 198 -11.86 -31.58 11.50
CA ALA A 198 -11.20 -32.45 10.54
C ALA A 198 -11.28 -33.91 11.03
N SER A 199 -11.87 -34.79 10.21
CA SER A 199 -11.99 -36.22 10.53
C SER A 199 -10.71 -37.02 10.24
N GLY A 200 -9.62 -36.32 9.90
CA GLY A 200 -8.31 -36.89 9.57
C GLY A 200 -7.25 -35.79 9.51
N ASN A 201 -6.11 -36.09 8.87
CA ASN A 201 -4.98 -35.15 8.81
C ASN A 201 -5.11 -34.13 7.66
N THR A 202 -6.27 -33.99 7.05
CA THR A 202 -6.51 -33.07 5.94
C THR A 202 -7.69 -32.17 6.24
N LEU A 203 -7.59 -30.89 5.91
CA LEU A 203 -8.69 -29.93 6.04
C LEU A 203 -8.74 -29.00 4.83
N ASP A 204 -9.93 -28.46 4.56
CA ASP A 204 -10.05 -27.28 3.71
C ASP A 204 -9.71 -26.04 4.53
N ILE A 205 -8.90 -25.14 3.97
CA ILE A 205 -8.56 -23.88 4.66
C ILE A 205 -9.77 -22.94 4.57
N PRO A 206 -10.21 -22.32 5.68
CA PRO A 206 -11.36 -21.42 5.67
C PRO A 206 -11.20 -20.27 4.66
N ASP A 207 -12.27 -19.98 3.93
CA ASP A 207 -12.34 -18.93 2.91
C ASP A 207 -11.94 -17.54 3.44
N SER A 208 -12.30 -17.26 4.69
CA SER A 208 -11.94 -16.03 5.39
C SER A 208 -10.43 -15.85 5.56
N LEU A 209 -9.67 -16.94 5.74
CA LEU A 209 -8.21 -16.91 5.78
C LEU A 209 -7.62 -16.85 4.38
N VAL A 210 -8.15 -17.66 3.45
CA VAL A 210 -7.70 -17.68 2.05
C VAL A 210 -7.83 -16.31 1.40
N SER A 211 -8.95 -15.63 1.57
CA SER A 211 -9.17 -14.29 1.02
C SER A 211 -8.19 -13.25 1.56
N ARG A 212 -7.69 -13.39 2.79
CA ARG A 212 -6.64 -12.52 3.36
C ARG A 212 -5.28 -12.80 2.76
N ILE A 213 -4.93 -14.08 2.56
CA ILE A 213 -3.68 -14.50 1.92
C ILE A 213 -3.66 -14.05 0.46
N VAL A 214 -4.74 -14.34 -0.29
CA VAL A 214 -4.83 -14.02 -1.71
C VAL A 214 -4.97 -12.51 -1.95
N GLY A 215 -5.78 -11.81 -1.14
CA GLY A 215 -5.99 -10.36 -1.29
C GLY A 215 -4.76 -9.50 -1.02
N ALA A 216 -3.74 -10.12 -0.44
CA ALA A 216 -2.43 -9.56 -0.25
C ALA A 216 -1.63 -9.55 -1.58
N ALA A 217 -1.83 -10.56 -2.42
CA ALA A 217 -0.92 -11.01 -3.46
C ALA A 217 -1.18 -10.35 -4.82
N HIS A 218 -1.10 -9.03 -4.87
CA HIS A 218 -1.35 -8.27 -6.09
C HIS A 218 -0.23 -7.25 -6.32
N LEU A 219 0.39 -7.25 -7.51
CA LEU A 219 1.30 -6.17 -7.89
C LEU A 219 0.48 -5.02 -8.49
N GLY A 220 1.02 -3.82 -8.37
CA GLY A 220 0.43 -2.63 -8.95
C GLY A 220 -0.06 -1.63 -7.91
N GLN A 221 -0.77 -0.63 -8.42
CA GLN A 221 -1.22 0.48 -7.59
C GLN A 221 -2.16 -0.01 -6.50
N LEU A 222 -2.03 0.58 -5.29
CA LEU A 222 -2.87 0.29 -4.11
C LEU A 222 -4.39 0.30 -4.40
N ASP A 223 -4.79 0.96 -5.48
CA ASP A 223 -6.18 1.10 -5.90
C ASP A 223 -6.60 0.19 -7.07
N VAL A 224 -5.75 -0.76 -7.49
CA VAL A 224 -6.00 -1.71 -8.60
C VAL A 224 -6.00 -3.15 -8.06
N ASN A 225 -6.51 -3.31 -6.84
CA ASN A 225 -6.71 -4.60 -6.21
C ASN A 225 -7.93 -5.30 -6.85
N PRO A 226 -7.77 -6.46 -7.52
CA PRO A 226 -8.87 -7.18 -8.16
C PRO A 226 -9.81 -7.87 -7.16
N LEU A 227 -9.56 -7.81 -5.84
CA LEU A 227 -10.50 -8.12 -4.76
C LEU A 227 -11.04 -6.86 -4.06
N GLY A 228 -10.46 -5.69 -4.33
CA GLY A 228 -10.86 -4.42 -3.76
C GLY A 228 -12.26 -3.99 -4.21
N GLN A 229 -12.89 -3.12 -3.40
CA GLN A 229 -14.10 -2.40 -3.79
C GLN A 229 -13.70 -1.01 -4.28
N VAL A 230 -13.39 -0.92 -5.57
CA VAL A 230 -13.10 0.36 -6.22
C VAL A 230 -14.36 0.82 -6.94
N PRO A 231 -14.81 2.08 -6.77
CA PRO A 231 -15.93 2.59 -7.55
C PRO A 231 -15.69 2.44 -9.06
N GLY A 232 -16.58 1.72 -9.74
CA GLY A 232 -16.48 1.44 -11.18
C GLY A 232 -15.59 0.24 -11.55
N SER A 233 -15.18 -0.58 -10.59
CA SER A 233 -14.54 -1.89 -10.83
C SER A 233 -15.54 -3.03 -10.84
N ARG A 234 -15.24 -4.08 -11.61
CA ARG A 234 -15.83 -5.41 -11.45
C ARG A 234 -14.72 -6.41 -11.20
N ASN A 235 -14.95 -7.29 -10.24
CA ASN A 235 -14.14 -8.47 -10.03
C ASN A 235 -14.71 -9.53 -10.99
N GLU A 236 -13.98 -9.81 -12.07
CA GLU A 236 -14.42 -10.71 -13.12
C GLU A 236 -14.25 -12.18 -12.71
N LEU A 237 -13.22 -12.46 -11.91
CA LEU A 237 -12.91 -13.80 -11.45
C LEU A 237 -12.43 -13.76 -9.99
N ARG A 238 -12.97 -14.66 -9.18
CA ARG A 238 -12.55 -14.92 -7.81
C ARG A 238 -12.64 -16.43 -7.56
N ASP A 239 -11.61 -17.16 -7.99
CA ASP A 239 -11.52 -18.59 -7.76
C ASP A 239 -10.27 -18.90 -6.93
N TRP A 240 -10.44 -19.70 -5.89
CA TRP A 240 -9.33 -20.21 -5.11
C TRP A 240 -9.69 -21.53 -4.44
N SER A 241 -8.67 -22.35 -4.20
CA SER A 241 -8.81 -23.62 -3.49
C SER A 241 -7.55 -23.87 -2.70
N PHE A 242 -7.71 -24.06 -1.40
CA PHE A 242 -6.61 -24.26 -0.45
C PHE A 242 -6.94 -25.43 0.45
N THR A 243 -5.96 -26.32 0.59
CA THR A 243 -6.03 -27.51 1.44
C THR A 243 -4.86 -27.51 2.41
N GLY A 244 -5.10 -28.01 3.62
CA GLY A 244 -4.10 -28.16 4.67
C GLY A 244 -3.88 -29.62 5.02
N ARG A 245 -2.64 -29.99 5.30
CA ARG A 245 -2.27 -31.26 5.93
C ARG A 245 -1.76 -31.01 7.35
N ILE A 246 -2.42 -31.58 8.34
CA ILE A 246 -2.09 -31.43 9.76
C ILE A 246 -0.94 -32.38 10.12
N GLU A 247 0.11 -31.82 10.69
CA GLU A 247 1.27 -32.50 11.26
C GLU A 247 1.40 -32.10 12.75
N PRO A 248 1.05 -33.00 13.69
CA PRO A 248 1.25 -32.75 15.10
C PRO A 248 2.73 -32.53 15.41
N MET A 249 3.03 -31.55 16.26
CA MET A 249 4.38 -31.33 16.76
C MET A 249 4.47 -31.84 18.20
N GLU A 250 5.52 -32.60 18.54
CA GLU A 250 5.68 -33.18 19.89
C GLU A 250 5.90 -32.13 20.99
N ALA A 251 6.20 -30.88 20.61
CA ALA A 251 6.36 -29.77 21.54
C ALA A 251 5.09 -28.92 21.67
N ASP A 252 4.67 -28.68 22.92
CA ASP A 252 3.76 -27.61 23.35
C ASP A 252 2.36 -27.56 22.70
N ASN A 253 1.77 -28.71 22.37
CA ASN A 253 0.43 -28.80 21.76
C ASN A 253 0.32 -27.97 20.47
N ARG A 254 1.43 -27.84 19.74
CA ARG A 254 1.50 -27.12 18.47
C ARG A 254 1.14 -28.04 17.32
N LEU A 255 0.48 -27.46 16.34
CA LEU A 255 0.14 -28.11 15.09
C LEU A 255 0.80 -27.35 13.94
N ARG A 256 1.50 -28.06 13.07
CA ARG A 256 1.92 -27.52 11.78
C ARG A 256 0.89 -27.94 10.75
N ILE A 257 0.33 -26.99 10.03
CA ILE A 257 -0.56 -27.24 8.90
C ILE A 257 0.26 -26.91 7.65
N LEU A 258 0.62 -27.91 6.86
CA LEU A 258 1.23 -27.68 5.55
C LEU A 258 0.13 -27.30 4.57
N VAL A 259 0.24 -26.15 3.95
CA VAL A 259 -0.79 -25.57 3.09
C VAL A 259 -0.36 -25.68 1.64
N GLU A 260 -1.26 -26.17 0.80
CA GLU A 260 -1.15 -26.08 -0.65
C GLU A 260 -2.42 -25.45 -1.21
N GLY A 261 -2.28 -24.62 -2.24
CA GLY A 261 -3.44 -23.99 -2.85
C GLY A 261 -3.19 -23.40 -4.22
N ARG A 262 -4.26 -22.88 -4.80
CA ARG A 262 -4.26 -22.11 -6.04
C ARG A 262 -5.22 -20.94 -5.93
N SER A 263 -4.91 -19.85 -6.60
CA SER A 263 -5.81 -18.72 -6.78
C SER A 263 -5.77 -18.22 -8.21
N ASP A 264 -6.92 -17.83 -8.75
CA ASP A 264 -7.07 -17.11 -10.01
C ASP A 264 -8.06 -15.96 -9.77
N VAL A 265 -7.51 -14.75 -9.79
CA VAL A 265 -8.26 -13.54 -9.45
C VAL A 265 -8.11 -12.55 -10.59
N ALA A 266 -9.22 -11.98 -11.05
CA ALA A 266 -9.23 -10.99 -12.10
C ALA A 266 -10.15 -9.81 -11.77
N GLY A 267 -9.72 -8.61 -12.17
CA GLY A 267 -10.50 -7.38 -12.06
C GLY A 267 -10.29 -6.50 -13.29
N ALA A 268 -11.36 -5.80 -13.68
CA ALA A 268 -11.38 -4.88 -14.81
C ALA A 268 -12.40 -3.75 -14.55
N PRO A 269 -12.41 -2.66 -15.33
CA PRO A 269 -13.44 -1.64 -15.23
C PRO A 269 -14.82 -2.23 -15.53
N ASP A 270 -15.84 -1.71 -14.86
CA ASP A 270 -17.21 -2.00 -15.23
C ASP A 270 -17.49 -1.45 -16.63
N SER A 271 -17.73 -2.34 -17.60
CA SER A 271 -18.15 -1.99 -18.96
C SER A 271 -19.36 -1.03 -19.06
N ALA A 272 -20.20 -0.97 -18.01
CA ALA A 272 -21.36 -0.08 -17.91
C ALA A 272 -21.04 1.30 -17.29
N GLY A 273 -19.87 1.49 -16.67
CA GLY A 273 -19.48 2.72 -15.97
C GLY A 273 -18.51 3.56 -16.78
N ASN A 274 -19.01 4.59 -17.48
CA ASN A 274 -18.28 5.74 -18.01
C ASN A 274 -16.92 5.46 -18.71
N ARG A 275 -16.98 5.06 -19.99
CA ARG A 275 -15.81 4.99 -20.90
C ARG A 275 -15.29 6.36 -21.37
N THR A 276 -15.66 7.46 -20.72
CA THR A 276 -15.40 8.81 -21.24
C THR A 276 -14.08 9.42 -20.80
N ASP A 277 -13.43 8.89 -19.76
CA ASP A 277 -12.19 9.47 -19.22
C ASP A 277 -10.90 8.78 -19.71
N GLY A 278 -11.01 7.76 -20.57
CA GLY A 278 -9.88 7.08 -21.20
C GLY A 278 -9.13 6.09 -20.30
N ARG A 279 -9.53 5.92 -19.04
CA ARG A 279 -8.86 5.00 -18.11
C ARG A 279 -8.96 3.55 -18.59
N LEU A 280 -7.82 2.86 -18.50
CA LEU A 280 -7.67 1.44 -18.73
C LEU A 280 -7.07 0.82 -17.48
N TRP A 281 -7.69 -0.22 -16.94
CA TRP A 281 -7.01 -1.07 -15.99
C TRP A 281 -7.53 -2.50 -16.10
N GLU A 282 -6.67 -3.49 -16.07
CA GLU A 282 -7.01 -4.91 -16.03
C GLU A 282 -5.95 -5.55 -15.16
N ASN A 283 -6.34 -6.35 -14.17
CA ASN A 283 -5.37 -7.14 -13.42
C ASN A 283 -5.89 -8.56 -13.28
N ARG A 284 -5.12 -9.55 -13.76
CA ARG A 284 -5.35 -10.97 -13.53
C ARG A 284 -4.10 -11.62 -12.97
N ILE A 285 -4.29 -12.39 -11.90
CA ILE A 285 -3.19 -13.02 -11.18
C ILE A 285 -3.58 -14.46 -10.91
N THR A 286 -2.74 -15.37 -11.38
CA THR A 286 -2.90 -16.80 -11.19
C THR A 286 -1.69 -17.36 -10.44
N LEU A 287 -1.91 -17.89 -9.23
CA LEU A 287 -0.84 -18.32 -8.33
C LEU A 287 -1.06 -19.74 -7.83
N ARG A 288 0.06 -20.45 -7.63
CA ARG A 288 0.14 -21.69 -6.86
C ARG A 288 0.84 -21.40 -5.55
N TRP A 289 0.18 -21.78 -4.46
CA TRP A 289 0.56 -21.47 -3.10
C TRP A 289 1.09 -22.72 -2.41
N GLN A 290 2.17 -22.56 -1.65
CA GLN A 290 2.71 -23.58 -0.77
C GLN A 290 3.24 -22.92 0.50
N GLY A 291 3.13 -23.57 1.63
CA GLY A 291 3.63 -23.01 2.88
C GLY A 291 3.18 -23.78 4.10
N TYR A 292 3.19 -23.11 5.24
CA TYR A 292 2.67 -23.66 6.48
C TYR A 292 2.05 -22.61 7.38
N ILE A 293 1.19 -23.10 8.26
CA ILE A 293 0.64 -22.37 9.40
C ILE A 293 1.06 -23.11 10.65
N LEU A 294 1.69 -22.40 11.58
CA LEU A 294 1.93 -22.88 12.94
C LEU A 294 0.76 -22.42 13.81
N LEU A 295 0.01 -23.37 14.33
CA LEU A 295 -1.17 -23.14 15.18
C LEU A 295 -0.88 -23.66 16.59
N GLN A 296 -1.23 -22.88 17.60
CA GLN A 296 -1.28 -23.31 18.99
C GLN A 296 -2.65 -22.95 19.55
N GLU A 297 -3.41 -23.96 19.96
CA GLU A 297 -4.81 -23.81 20.39
C GLU A 297 -5.65 -23.11 19.31
N ASP A 298 -6.08 -21.87 19.55
CA ASP A 298 -6.88 -21.04 18.65
C ASP A 298 -6.08 -19.89 17.99
N ARG A 299 -4.75 -19.88 18.15
CA ARG A 299 -3.87 -18.80 17.68
C ARG A 299 -2.88 -19.26 16.64
N ILE A 300 -2.79 -18.50 15.56
CA ILE A 300 -1.72 -18.64 14.59
C ILE A 300 -0.47 -18.00 15.19
N LEU A 301 0.56 -18.80 15.42
CA LEU A 301 1.88 -18.35 15.85
C LEU A 301 2.70 -17.85 14.67
N GLU A 302 2.51 -18.46 13.51
CA GLU A 302 3.28 -18.15 12.32
C GLU A 302 2.52 -18.58 11.07
N LEU A 303 2.54 -17.75 10.04
CA LEU A 303 2.11 -18.08 8.68
C LEU A 303 3.27 -17.77 7.75
N ALA A 304 3.73 -18.78 7.01
CA ALA A 304 4.76 -18.61 5.99
C ALA A 304 4.26 -19.26 4.70
N MET A 305 4.15 -18.47 3.64
CA MET A 305 3.68 -18.93 2.33
C MET A 305 4.62 -18.43 1.24
N VAL A 306 4.81 -19.25 0.21
CA VAL A 306 5.36 -18.86 -1.07
C VAL A 306 4.31 -19.12 -2.15
N ALA A 307 4.22 -18.22 -3.11
CA ALA A 307 3.36 -18.34 -4.26
C ALA A 307 4.16 -18.13 -5.54
N ASN A 308 3.91 -18.93 -6.56
CA ASN A 308 4.51 -18.75 -7.88
C ASN A 308 3.41 -18.82 -8.94
N GLY A 309 3.54 -18.01 -9.99
CA GLY A 309 2.60 -18.05 -11.10
C GLY A 309 2.78 -16.90 -12.06
N GLN A 310 1.68 -16.35 -12.56
CA GLN A 310 1.67 -15.29 -13.56
C GLN A 310 0.76 -14.14 -13.15
N GLU A 311 1.19 -12.93 -13.50
CA GLU A 311 0.41 -11.70 -13.37
C GLU A 311 0.35 -10.99 -14.72
N ASN A 312 -0.88 -10.67 -15.14
CA ASN A 312 -1.17 -9.78 -16.25
C ASN A 312 -1.76 -8.49 -15.68
N LEU A 313 -0.99 -7.41 -15.71
CA LEU A 313 -1.41 -6.10 -15.22
C LEU A 313 -1.34 -5.09 -16.36
N ARG A 314 -2.49 -4.56 -16.72
CA ARG A 314 -2.61 -3.38 -17.55
C ARG A 314 -3.14 -2.23 -16.73
N TRP A 315 -2.52 -1.08 -16.85
CA TRP A 315 -3.00 0.13 -16.21
C TRP A 315 -2.58 1.34 -17.01
N GLY A 316 -3.38 2.40 -16.99
CA GLY A 316 -3.04 3.69 -17.56
C GLY A 316 -4.26 4.35 -18.18
N ASN A 317 -4.02 5.18 -19.19
CA ASN A 317 -5.09 5.81 -19.95
C ASN A 317 -4.70 5.86 -21.43
N ALA A 318 -5.53 5.19 -22.25
CA ALA A 318 -5.28 4.95 -23.66
C ALA A 318 -5.22 6.24 -24.50
N GLN A 319 -5.73 7.36 -23.98
CA GLN A 319 -5.67 8.65 -24.66
C GLN A 319 -4.29 9.30 -24.57
N PHE A 320 -3.49 9.02 -23.51
CA PHE A 320 -2.18 9.65 -23.36
C PHE A 320 -1.10 9.03 -24.24
N ASP A 321 -1.21 7.75 -24.57
CA ASP A 321 -0.30 7.10 -25.53
C ASP A 321 -0.38 7.73 -26.93
N LEU A 322 -1.55 8.27 -27.29
CA LEU A 322 -1.77 8.95 -28.57
C LEU A 322 -1.23 10.38 -28.60
N LEU A 323 -1.03 10.99 -27.43
CA LEU A 323 -0.64 12.40 -27.31
C LEU A 323 0.89 12.60 -27.24
N GLY A 324 1.67 11.54 -26.98
CA GLY A 324 3.14 11.62 -26.85
C GLY A 324 3.59 12.59 -25.74
N ASP A 325 2.72 12.83 -24.77
CA ASP A 325 2.81 13.95 -23.83
C ASP A 325 3.68 13.61 -22.61
N ILE A 326 4.22 14.64 -21.94
CA ILE A 326 5.16 14.45 -20.83
C ILE A 326 4.42 13.90 -19.60
N LYS A 327 4.83 12.73 -19.09
CA LYS A 327 4.21 12.00 -17.97
C LYS A 327 4.03 12.86 -16.71
N ALA A 328 5.01 13.71 -16.38
CA ALA A 328 4.93 14.64 -15.26
C ALA A 328 3.74 15.61 -15.31
N ARG A 329 3.21 15.92 -16.50
CA ARG A 329 2.02 16.76 -16.70
C ARG A 329 0.72 16.02 -16.39
N HIS A 330 0.77 14.69 -16.41
CA HIS A 330 -0.37 13.79 -16.24
C HIS A 330 -0.18 12.89 -15.01
N LEU A 331 0.31 13.45 -13.89
CA LEU A 331 0.46 12.73 -12.61
C LEU A 331 -0.76 11.87 -12.26
N MET A 332 -1.94 12.40 -12.58
CA MET A 332 -3.23 11.80 -12.29
C MET A 332 -3.59 10.56 -13.10
N ALA A 333 -2.91 10.37 -14.23
CA ALA A 333 -3.09 9.25 -15.13
C ALA A 333 -1.99 8.20 -14.99
N GLY A 334 -0.92 8.52 -14.26
CA GLY A 334 0.30 7.73 -14.03
C GLY A 334 0.97 7.20 -15.30
N HIS A 335 1.88 6.23 -15.15
CA HIS A 335 2.51 5.59 -16.31
C HIS A 335 1.64 4.46 -16.82
N ARG A 336 1.63 4.24 -18.13
CA ARG A 336 1.08 2.99 -18.64
C ARG A 336 1.91 1.82 -18.10
N ILE A 337 1.24 0.90 -17.44
CA ILE A 337 1.74 -0.41 -17.06
C ILE A 337 1.13 -1.42 -18.03
N ASP A 338 1.97 -2.26 -18.62
CA ASP A 338 1.55 -3.40 -19.45
C ASP A 338 2.51 -4.53 -19.14
N LEU A 339 2.16 -5.29 -18.10
CA LEU A 339 2.94 -6.40 -17.58
C LEU A 339 2.24 -7.71 -17.93
N ASP A 340 3.04 -8.64 -18.41
CA ASP A 340 2.67 -10.04 -18.59
C ASP A 340 3.92 -10.85 -18.23
N THR A 341 3.98 -11.28 -16.96
CA THR A 341 5.22 -11.84 -16.39
C THR A 341 4.96 -12.94 -15.38
N GLU A 342 5.96 -13.78 -15.20
CA GLU A 342 6.03 -14.67 -14.06
C GLU A 342 6.30 -13.88 -12.77
N VAL A 343 5.70 -14.34 -11.68
CA VAL A 343 5.75 -13.69 -10.37
C VAL A 343 5.96 -14.70 -9.26
N THR A 344 6.73 -14.29 -8.25
CA THR A 344 6.94 -15.03 -6.99
C THR A 344 6.63 -14.11 -5.83
N TYR A 345 5.80 -14.58 -4.89
CA TYR A 345 5.45 -13.87 -3.66
C TYR A 345 5.85 -14.71 -2.46
N GLY A 346 6.48 -14.08 -1.49
CA GLY A 346 6.58 -14.56 -0.11
C GLY A 346 5.56 -13.83 0.75
N LEU A 347 4.93 -14.53 1.69
CA LEU A 347 4.15 -13.96 2.76
C LEU A 347 4.68 -14.55 4.07
N PHE A 348 5.10 -13.68 4.97
CA PHE A 348 5.52 -14.09 6.31
C PHE A 348 4.80 -13.26 7.35
N ALA A 349 4.13 -13.93 8.29
CA ALA A 349 3.35 -13.31 9.35
C ALA A 349 3.64 -14.01 10.68
N PRO A 350 4.59 -13.49 11.48
CA PRO A 350 4.82 -13.98 12.83
C PRO A 350 3.75 -13.44 13.78
N ALA A 351 3.45 -14.20 14.84
CA ALA A 351 2.71 -13.67 15.97
C ALA A 351 3.46 -12.46 16.52
N VAL A 352 2.72 -11.38 16.72
CA VAL A 352 3.23 -10.27 17.54
C VAL A 352 3.20 -10.81 18.96
N ASP A 353 4.37 -11.20 19.49
CA ASP A 353 4.51 -11.49 20.91
C ASP A 353 3.95 -10.29 21.67
N LYS A 354 3.23 -10.54 22.78
CA LYS A 354 2.96 -9.50 23.76
C LYS A 354 4.29 -8.79 23.98
N GLN A 355 4.35 -7.50 23.67
CA GLN A 355 5.50 -6.66 23.97
C GLN A 355 5.95 -7.03 25.38
N LYS A 356 7.20 -7.48 25.51
CA LYS A 356 7.81 -7.67 26.81
C LYS A 356 7.61 -6.35 27.55
N GLU A 357 6.90 -6.45 28.68
CA GLU A 357 6.60 -5.36 29.62
C GLU A 357 7.80 -4.44 29.90
#